data_AF-A0A0F9PMX0-F1
#
_entry.id   AF-A0A0F9PMX0-F1
#
_cell.length_a   1.000
_cell.length_b   1.000
_cell.length_c   1.000
_cell.angle_alpha   90.00
_cell.angle_beta   90.00
_cell.angle_gamma   90.00
#
_symmetry.space_group_name_H-M   'P 1'
#
loop_
_entity.id
_entity.type
_entity.pdbx_description
1 polymer ?
#
loop_
_entity_poly.entity_id
_entity_poly.type
_entity_poly.pdbx_seq_one_letter_code
_entity_poly.pdbx_strand_id
1 'polypeptide(L)'
;MTHIAPSDENNQLIGVPQEQFGVINYAARELGLCMGFTDAPYVTTTEVYPDSPTATNEECILAQVAVITSALNYITTSTKD
;
A
#
# COMPACT_ATOMS: atom_id res chain seq x y z
N MET A 1 -7.71 9.94 6.94
CA MET A 1 -7.89 8.50 6.64
C MET A 1 -8.89 8.41 5.50
N THR A 2 -8.50 7.80 4.38
CA THR A 2 -9.30 7.73 3.14
C THR A 2 -9.88 6.32 2.94
N HIS A 3 -10.78 6.16 1.97
CA HIS A 3 -11.35 4.87 1.59
C HIS A 3 -10.30 3.98 0.90
N ILE A 4 -10.44 2.67 1.04
CA ILE A 4 -9.64 1.69 0.29
C ILE A 4 -10.25 1.55 -1.11
N ALA A 5 -9.39 1.53 -2.13
CA ALA A 5 -9.83 1.41 -3.52
C ALA A 5 -10.61 0.09 -3.73
N PRO A 6 -11.81 0.13 -4.34
CA PRO A 6 -12.48 -1.08 -4.77
C PRO A 6 -11.72 -1.69 -5.94
N SER A 7 -11.86 -3.01 -6.11
CA SER A 7 -11.40 -3.67 -7.32
C SER A 7 -12.22 -3.27 -8.54
N ASP A 8 -11.64 -3.48 -9.71
CA ASP A 8 -12.39 -3.49 -10.96
C ASP A 8 -13.30 -4.74 -11.08
N GLU A 9 -13.98 -4.83 -12.22
CA GLU A 9 -14.89 -5.95 -12.58
C GLU A 9 -14.23 -7.34 -12.61
N ASN A 10 -12.89 -7.40 -12.68
CA ASN A 10 -12.11 -8.64 -12.68
C ASN A 10 -11.54 -8.97 -11.29
N ASN A 11 -11.95 -8.26 -10.24
CA ASN A 11 -11.38 -8.33 -8.89
C ASN A 11 -9.88 -7.97 -8.85
N GLN A 12 -9.47 -7.03 -9.70
CA GLN A 12 -8.09 -6.57 -9.78
C GLN A 12 -7.93 -5.14 -9.28
N LEU A 13 -6.72 -4.81 -8.83
CA LEU A 13 -6.22 -3.45 -8.69
C LEU A 13 -5.07 -3.28 -9.67
N ILE A 14 -5.09 -2.21 -10.47
CA ILE A 14 -4.06 -1.90 -11.48
C ILE A 14 -3.67 -3.09 -12.39
N GLY A 15 -4.66 -3.92 -12.75
CA GLY A 15 -4.46 -5.10 -13.59
C GLY A 15 -3.91 -6.34 -12.88
N VAL A 16 -3.84 -6.32 -11.54
CA VAL A 16 -3.36 -7.44 -10.71
C VAL A 16 -4.46 -7.96 -9.79
N PRO A 17 -4.71 -9.28 -9.73
CA PRO A 17 -5.67 -9.87 -8.80
C PRO A 17 -5.40 -9.47 -7.35
N GLN A 18 -6.45 -9.14 -6.61
CA GLN A 18 -6.35 -8.90 -5.17
C GLN A 18 -5.94 -10.16 -4.43
N GLU A 19 -5.04 -9.99 -3.46
CA GLU A 19 -4.70 -11.01 -2.46
C GLU A 19 -5.61 -10.88 -1.23
N GLN A 20 -5.87 -9.64 -0.83
CA GLN A 20 -6.82 -9.25 0.22
C GLN A 20 -7.44 -7.91 -0.17
N PHE A 21 -8.49 -7.50 0.54
CA PHE A 21 -9.15 -6.24 0.28
C PHE A 21 -8.15 -5.07 0.31
N GLY A 22 -7.94 -4.43 -0.84
CA GLY A 22 -7.02 -3.29 -1.00
C GLY A 22 -5.56 -3.65 -1.24
N VAL A 23 -5.19 -4.92 -1.38
CA VAL A 23 -3.78 -5.35 -1.51
C VAL A 23 -3.60 -6.32 -2.66
N ILE A 24 -2.49 -6.13 -3.37
CA ILE A 24 -2.01 -6.99 -4.45
C ILE A 24 -0.58 -7.42 -4.16
N ASN A 25 -0.20 -8.58 -4.71
CA ASN A 25 1.21 -8.99 -4.78
C ASN A 25 1.77 -8.58 -6.15
N TYR A 26 2.84 -7.80 -6.16
CA TYR A 26 3.46 -7.29 -7.39
C TYR A 26 4.92 -7.75 -7.49
N ALA A 27 5.38 -8.11 -8.69
CA ALA A 27 6.73 -8.64 -8.94
C ALA A 27 7.82 -7.54 -8.90
N ALA A 28 7.91 -6.82 -7.79
CA ALA A 28 8.68 -5.58 -7.67
C ALA A 28 10.16 -5.74 -8.04
N ARG A 29 10.84 -6.79 -7.58
CA ARG A 29 12.26 -7.02 -7.87
C ARG A 29 12.52 -7.34 -9.35
N GLU A 30 11.73 -8.25 -9.91
CA GLU A 30 11.83 -8.63 -11.33
C GLU A 30 11.54 -7.45 -12.26
N LEU A 31 10.63 -6.57 -11.85
CA LEU A 31 10.25 -5.35 -12.59
C LEU A 31 11.12 -4.13 -12.25
N GLY A 32 12.12 -4.25 -11.37
CA GLY A 32 13.03 -3.15 -11.02
C GLY A 32 12.38 -2.00 -10.26
N LEU A 33 11.28 -2.25 -9.54
CA LEU A 33 10.58 -1.25 -8.74
C LEU A 33 11.31 -0.97 -7.42
N CYS A 34 11.16 0.25 -6.91
CA CYS A 34 11.84 0.74 -5.70
C CYS A 34 11.68 -0.20 -4.49
N MET A 35 10.46 -0.70 -4.22
CA MET A 35 10.21 -1.58 -3.08
C MET A 35 10.93 -2.95 -3.17
N GLY A 36 11.45 -3.32 -4.35
CA GLY A 36 12.23 -4.54 -4.58
C GLY A 36 13.74 -4.33 -4.65
N PHE A 37 14.24 -3.11 -4.39
CA PHE A 37 15.65 -2.75 -4.57
C PHE A 37 16.58 -3.31 -3.49
N THR A 38 16.12 -3.41 -2.25
CA THR A 38 16.91 -3.90 -1.11
C THR A 38 16.39 -5.25 -0.62
N ASP A 39 17.14 -5.92 0.25
CA ASP A 39 16.70 -7.15 0.92
C ASP A 39 15.98 -6.85 2.25
N ALA A 40 15.21 -5.74 2.31
CA ALA A 40 14.45 -5.37 3.50
C ALA A 40 13.38 -6.44 3.82
N PRO A 41 13.19 -6.83 5.10
CA PRO A 41 12.28 -7.91 5.47
C PRO A 41 10.80 -7.57 5.32
N TYR A 42 10.45 -6.28 5.34
CA TYR A 42 9.10 -5.79 5.13
C TYR A 42 9.14 -4.66 4.11
N VAL A 43 8.36 -4.79 3.04
CA VAL A 43 8.27 -3.81 1.96
C VAL A 43 6.82 -3.65 1.52
N THR A 44 6.45 -2.44 1.14
CA THR A 44 5.15 -2.13 0.54
C THR A 44 5.28 -0.86 -0.31
N THR A 45 4.46 -0.75 -1.35
CA THR A 45 4.24 0.50 -2.09
C THR A 45 2.79 0.91 -1.85
N THR A 46 2.60 2.13 -1.38
CA THR A 46 1.28 2.73 -1.16
C THR A 46 0.84 3.49 -2.41
N GLU A 47 -0.32 3.15 -2.93
CA GLU A 47 -0.94 3.85 -4.07
C GLU A 47 -2.14 4.67 -3.58
N VAL A 48 -1.97 5.99 -3.46
CA VAL A 48 -3.06 6.93 -3.15
C VAL A 48 -3.64 7.50 -4.44
N TYR A 49 -4.95 7.75 -4.45
CA TYR A 49 -5.67 8.27 -5.61
C TYR A 49 -6.15 9.72 -5.34
N PRO A 50 -5.29 10.74 -5.52
CA PRO A 50 -5.64 12.14 -5.25
C PRO A 50 -6.71 12.68 -6.22
N ASP A 51 -6.86 12.06 -7.39
CA ASP A 51 -7.86 12.44 -8.40
C ASP A 51 -9.25 11.83 -8.13
N SER A 52 -9.41 11.07 -7.04
CA SER A 52 -10.72 10.54 -6.64
C SER A 52 -11.69 11.68 -6.32
N PRO A 53 -12.97 11.63 -6.77
CA PRO A 53 -13.96 12.66 -6.47
C PRO A 53 -14.20 12.90 -4.98
N THR A 54 -13.83 11.92 -4.15
CA THR A 54 -14.04 11.94 -2.70
C THR A 54 -12.74 12.06 -1.91
N ALA A 55 -11.59 12.29 -2.57
CA ALA A 55 -10.32 12.50 -1.90
C ALA A 55 -9.96 13.98 -1.82
N THR A 56 -9.31 14.38 -0.73
CA THR A 56 -8.65 15.68 -0.60
C THR A 56 -7.15 15.51 -0.48
N ASN A 57 -6.38 16.55 -0.84
CA ASN A 57 -4.92 16.54 -0.70
C ASN A 57 -4.48 16.20 0.73
N GLU A 58 -5.17 16.76 1.73
CA GLU A 58 -4.87 16.50 3.15
C GLU A 58 -5.12 15.04 3.52
N GLU A 59 -6.23 14.44 3.06
CA GLU A 59 -6.50 13.03 3.32
C GLU A 59 -5.47 12.10 2.67
N CYS A 60 -4.98 12.42 1.47
CA CYS A 60 -3.90 11.67 0.82
C CYS A 60 -2.60 11.75 1.63
N ILE A 61 -2.24 12.94 2.13
CA ILE A 61 -1.06 13.11 3.00
C ILE A 61 -1.23 12.30 4.28
N LEU A 62 -2.36 12.44 4.97
CA LEU A 62 -2.64 11.71 6.20
C LEU A 62 -2.67 10.19 5.97
N ALA A 63 -3.14 9.71 4.82
CA ALA A 63 -3.12 8.29 4.48
C ALA A 63 -1.68 7.76 4.36
N GLN A 64 -0.78 8.50 3.71
CA GLN A 64 0.63 8.13 3.59
C GLN A 64 1.32 8.10 4.96
N VAL A 65 1.09 9.12 5.80
CA VAL A 65 1.60 9.16 7.19
C VAL A 65 1.05 7.99 8.02
N ALA A 66 -0.24 7.68 7.88
CA ALA A 66 -0.89 6.58 8.60
C ALA A 66 -0.28 5.22 8.25
N VAL A 67 0.05 4.95 6.99
CA VAL A 67 0.68 3.67 6.60
C VAL A 67 2.07 3.55 7.21
N ILE A 68 2.91 4.60 7.11
CA ILE A 68 4.27 4.58 7.66
C ILE A 68 4.23 4.35 9.17
N THR A 69 3.42 5.14 9.89
CA THR A 69 3.29 5.02 11.36
C THR A 69 2.72 3.66 11.77
N SER A 70 1.75 3.11 11.03
CA SER A 70 1.21 1.78 11.32
C SER A 70 2.23 0.67 11.08
N ALA A 71 3.05 0.77 10.03
CA ALA A 71 4.13 -0.19 9.78
C ALA A 71 5.18 -0.16 10.91
N LEU A 72 5.58 1.03 11.37
CA LEU A 72 6.49 1.18 12.50
C LEU A 72 5.88 0.64 13.80
N ASN A 73 4.60 0.90 14.05
CA ASN A 73 3.88 0.34 15.20
C ASN A 73 3.84 -1.19 15.14
N TYR A 74 3.55 -1.76 13.98
CA TYR A 74 3.58 -3.21 13.78
C TYR A 74 4.95 -3.80 14.11
N ILE A 75 6.02 -3.20 13.58
CA ILE A 75 7.40 -3.68 13.82
C ILE A 75 7.74 -3.60 15.31
N THR A 76 7.50 -2.44 15.95
CA THR A 76 7.88 -2.21 17.35
C THR A 76 7.05 -3.02 18.36
N THR A 77 5.82 -3.42 18.00
CA THR A 77 4.96 -4.26 18.84
C THR A 77 5.15 -5.75 18.57
N SER A 78 5.61 -6.12 17.37
CA SER A 78 5.85 -7.52 16.97
C SER A 78 7.26 -8.00 17.34
N THR A 79 8.21 -7.10 17.60
CA THR A 79 9.48 -7.43 18.26
C THR A 79 9.26 -7.67 19.75
N LYS A 80 8.73 -8.85 20.09
CA LYS A 80 9.02 -9.52 21.36
C LYS A 80 10.11 -10.55 21.08
N ASP A 81 11.36 -10.12 21.27
CA ASP A 81 12.43 -11.04 21.64
C ASP A 81 12.45 -11.18 23.17
#